data_AF-A0AAW2Z1H0-F1
#
_entry.id   AF-A0AAW2Z1H0-F1
#
_cell.length_a   1.000
_cell.length_b   1.000
_cell.length_c   1.000
_cell.angle_alpha   90.00
_cell.angle_beta   90.00
_cell.angle_gamma   90.00
#
_symmetry.space_group_name_H-M   'P 1'
#
loop_
_entity.id
_entity.type
_entity.pdbx_description
1 polymer ?
#
loop_
_entity_poly.entity_id
_entity_poly.type
_entity_poly.pdbx_seq_one_letter_code
_entity_poly.pdbx_strand_id
1 'polypeptide(L)'
;MFDIMDPDLAIEYCDSVYLQDYRRSNDDKAYLSSYASSDANYNPYLVTLVEICVKPTKTRSPELMQYSSSFMKNLLDSRSSDIDPIEVLRALPDDVNASALEGFLEQSIQFTHHRERTSKIKDRLSRNANMQVKAKHLKATTRKVEVYAHTVCPVCDQTIENAVFAVFPDMSIVHYRCLTSANNKRDKMMKSTSVHPKTLLNFDRFPVDF
;
A
#
# COMPACT_ATOMS: atom_id res chain seq x y z
N MET A 1 38.48 9.23 -13.55
CA MET A 1 37.74 8.70 -14.72
C MET A 1 38.16 7.25 -14.87
N PHE A 2 37.31 6.35 -14.38
CA PHE A 2 37.66 5.04 -13.82
C PHE A 2 37.87 3.98 -14.92
N ASP A 3 39.05 3.36 -14.97
CA ASP A 3 39.13 1.96 -15.39
C ASP A 3 38.46 1.14 -14.29
N ILE A 4 37.54 0.24 -14.64
CA ILE A 4 36.88 -0.65 -13.68
C ILE A 4 37.95 -1.65 -13.20
N MET A 5 38.78 -1.22 -12.26
CA MET A 5 39.82 -2.05 -11.65
C MET A 5 39.24 -2.99 -10.58
N ASP A 6 38.08 -2.64 -10.04
CA ASP A 6 37.34 -3.43 -9.05
C ASP A 6 35.82 -3.38 -9.37
N PRO A 7 35.23 -4.51 -9.82
CA PRO A 7 33.82 -4.58 -10.19
C PRO A 7 32.87 -4.46 -9.00
N ASP A 8 33.25 -5.02 -7.84
CA ASP A 8 32.40 -5.05 -6.66
C ASP A 8 32.29 -3.64 -6.06
N LEU A 9 33.40 -2.91 -6.04
CA LEU A 9 33.42 -1.51 -5.61
C LEU A 9 32.58 -0.61 -6.53
N ALA A 10 32.53 -0.91 -7.83
CA ALA A 10 31.71 -0.15 -8.78
C ALA A 10 30.21 -0.36 -8.53
N ILE A 11 29.79 -1.60 -8.21
CA ILE A 11 28.41 -1.91 -7.85
C ILE A 11 28.04 -1.24 -6.52
N GLU A 12 28.89 -1.35 -5.50
CA GLU A 12 28.68 -0.70 -4.20
C GLU A 12 28.53 0.81 -4.35
N TYR A 13 29.36 1.43 -5.19
CA TYR A 13 29.24 2.84 -5.50
C TYR A 13 27.88 3.16 -6.14
N CYS A 14 27.45 2.41 -7.16
CA CYS A 14 26.15 2.59 -7.80
C CYS A 14 24.99 2.49 -6.80
N ASP A 15 25.05 1.56 -5.85
CA ASP A 15 24.04 1.38 -4.81
C ASP A 15 24.06 2.53 -3.79
N SER A 16 25.24 3.00 -3.40
CA SER A 16 25.39 4.11 -2.45
C SER A 16 24.79 5.42 -3.01
N VAL A 17 25.08 5.72 -4.27
CA VAL A 17 24.56 6.92 -4.95
C VAL A 17 23.05 6.81 -5.16
N TYR A 18 22.57 5.64 -5.60
CA TYR A 18 21.15 5.37 -5.74
C TYR A 18 20.38 5.60 -4.43
N LEU A 19 20.87 5.05 -3.31
CA LEU A 19 20.24 5.23 -2.02
C LEU A 19 20.30 6.67 -1.52
N GLN A 20 21.37 7.40 -1.82
CA GLN A 20 21.49 8.81 -1.47
C GLN A 20 20.45 9.65 -2.20
N ASP A 21 20.27 9.44 -3.50
CA ASP A 21 19.27 10.15 -4.30
C ASP A 21 17.83 9.75 -3.92
N TYR A 22 17.62 8.47 -3.65
CA TYR A 22 16.33 7.98 -3.18
C TYR A 22 15.91 8.62 -1.85
N ARG A 23 16.84 8.77 -0.90
CA ARG A 23 16.60 9.47 0.38
C ARG A 23 16.26 10.94 0.14
N ARG A 24 17.06 11.64 -0.67
CA ARG A 24 16.82 13.05 -1.01
C ARG A 24 15.46 13.27 -1.67
N SER A 25 15.00 12.36 -2.54
CA SER A 25 13.69 12.44 -3.18
C SER A 25 12.52 12.21 -2.22
N ASN A 26 12.69 11.38 -1.20
CA ASN A 26 11.63 11.07 -0.22
C ASN A 26 11.42 12.19 0.80
N ASP A 27 12.46 12.92 1.17
CA ASP A 27 12.35 14.08 2.06
C ASP A 27 11.45 15.18 1.45
N ASP A 28 11.39 15.28 0.11
CA ASP A 28 10.54 16.22 -0.62
C ASP A 28 9.11 15.67 -0.93
N LYS A 29 8.84 14.37 -0.73
CA LYS A 29 7.61 13.67 -1.17
C LYS A 29 6.56 13.40 -0.08
N ALA A 30 6.64 14.05 1.07
CA ALA A 30 5.77 13.80 2.23
C ALA A 30 4.26 14.10 2.03
N TYR A 31 3.78 14.55 0.85
CA TYR A 31 2.36 14.86 0.63
C TYR A 31 1.69 14.28 -0.63
N LEU A 32 2.39 13.56 -1.52
CA LEU A 32 1.79 13.02 -2.75
C LEU A 32 2.32 11.60 -3.11
N SER A 33 2.03 10.62 -2.25
CA SER A 33 2.30 9.19 -2.48
C SER A 33 1.11 8.46 -3.12
N SER A 34 0.49 9.03 -4.15
CA SER A 34 -0.58 8.35 -4.90
C SER A 34 -0.20 7.98 -6.34
N TYR A 35 0.91 8.50 -6.87
CA TYR A 35 1.34 8.25 -8.25
C TYR A 35 2.87 8.29 -8.42
N ALA A 36 3.65 7.84 -7.43
CA ALA A 36 5.09 7.67 -7.64
C ALA A 36 5.29 6.56 -8.68
N SER A 37 5.53 7.01 -9.90
CA SER A 37 5.68 6.25 -11.12
C SER A 37 6.57 5.03 -10.97
N SER A 38 6.32 4.08 -11.86
CA SER A 38 7.04 2.87 -12.22
C SER A 38 8.58 2.93 -12.19
N ASP A 39 9.18 4.12 -12.08
CA ASP A 39 10.60 4.42 -12.26
C ASP A 39 11.44 4.33 -10.98
N ALA A 40 10.82 4.24 -9.79
CA ALA A 40 11.56 4.20 -8.51
C ALA A 40 12.09 2.81 -8.12
N ASN A 41 12.01 1.81 -9.00
CA ASN A 41 12.31 0.41 -8.68
C ASN A 41 13.59 -0.13 -9.30
N TYR A 42 14.21 0.60 -10.22
CA TYR A 42 15.45 0.19 -10.86
C TYR A 42 16.56 1.17 -10.51
N ASN A 43 17.79 0.68 -10.37
CA ASN A 43 18.97 1.50 -10.15
C ASN A 43 19.52 1.96 -11.52
N PRO A 44 19.32 3.23 -11.93
CA PRO A 44 19.79 3.72 -13.23
C PRO A 44 21.32 3.75 -13.35
N TYR A 45 22.04 3.78 -12.22
CA TYR A 45 23.50 3.76 -12.21
C TYR A 45 24.06 2.41 -12.64
N LEU A 46 23.32 1.31 -12.43
CA LEU A 46 23.71 -0.01 -12.95
C LEU A 46 23.61 -0.06 -14.48
N VAL A 47 22.64 0.61 -15.08
CA VAL A 47 22.56 0.75 -16.55
C VAL A 47 23.75 1.55 -17.09
N THR A 48 24.12 2.64 -16.40
CA THR A 48 25.33 3.41 -16.74
C THR A 48 26.59 2.54 -16.67
N LEU A 49 26.67 1.65 -15.67
CA LEU A 49 27.78 0.71 -15.55
C LEU A 49 27.84 -0.27 -16.73
N VAL A 50 26.69 -0.77 -17.20
CA VAL A 50 26.58 -1.58 -18.42
C VAL A 50 27.05 -0.80 -19.65
N GLU A 51 26.64 0.47 -19.80
CA GLU A 51 27.10 1.32 -20.91
C GLU A 51 28.62 1.50 -20.93
N ILE A 52 29.25 1.67 -19.76
CA ILE A 52 30.71 1.76 -19.62
C ILE A 52 31.40 0.44 -20.01
N CYS A 53 30.76 -0.70 -19.75
CA CYS A 53 31.26 -2.01 -20.16
C CYS A 53 31.22 -2.21 -21.68
N VAL A 54 30.21 -1.68 -22.35
CA VAL A 54 29.98 -1.80 -23.79
C VAL A 54 30.80 -0.78 -24.60
N LYS A 55 30.84 0.48 -24.17
CA LYS A 55 31.51 1.59 -24.87
C LYS A 55 32.69 2.08 -24.04
N PRO A 56 33.83 1.38 -24.06
CA PRO A 56 34.98 1.79 -23.26
C PRO A 56 35.50 3.14 -23.74
N THR A 57 35.73 4.06 -22.80
CA THR A 57 36.22 5.43 -23.09
C THR A 57 37.70 5.48 -23.47
N LYS A 58 38.43 4.36 -23.36
CA LYS A 58 39.84 4.21 -23.73
C LYS A 58 40.03 2.92 -24.52
N THR A 59 41.06 2.89 -25.37
CA THR A 59 41.54 1.67 -26.03
C THR A 59 41.97 0.66 -24.97
N ARG A 60 41.23 -0.45 -24.83
CA ARG A 60 41.51 -1.53 -23.89
C ARG A 60 42.35 -2.62 -24.54
N SER A 61 43.19 -3.29 -23.76
CA SER A 61 43.81 -4.53 -24.20
C SER A 61 42.75 -5.64 -24.39
N PRO A 62 43.02 -6.67 -25.19
CA PRO A 62 42.08 -7.78 -25.40
C PRO A 62 41.64 -8.46 -24.09
N GLU A 63 42.55 -8.57 -23.13
CA GLU A 63 42.30 -9.15 -21.80
C GLU A 63 41.27 -8.32 -21.00
N LEU A 64 41.40 -6.98 -21.03
CA LEU A 64 40.46 -6.08 -20.36
C LEU A 64 39.08 -6.05 -21.04
N MET A 65 39.02 -6.27 -22.36
CA MET A 65 37.75 -6.42 -23.09
C MET A 65 37.03 -7.71 -22.69
N GLN A 66 37.77 -8.83 -22.59
CA GLN A 66 37.21 -10.10 -22.15
C GLN A 66 36.69 -10.02 -20.70
N TYR A 67 37.46 -9.39 -19.81
CA TYR A 67 37.07 -9.16 -18.42
C TYR A 67 35.82 -8.26 -18.30
N SER A 68 35.73 -7.19 -19.10
CA SER A 68 34.55 -6.32 -19.12
C SER A 68 33.29 -7.07 -19.58
N SER A 69 33.44 -7.99 -20.54
CA SER A 69 32.33 -8.78 -21.07
C SER A 69 31.83 -9.81 -20.04
N SER A 70 32.74 -10.49 -19.34
CA SER A 70 32.37 -11.43 -18.27
C SER A 70 31.76 -10.71 -17.07
N PHE A 71 32.30 -9.54 -16.70
CA PHE A 71 31.74 -8.70 -15.65
C PHE A 71 30.32 -8.23 -16.01
N MET A 72 30.11 -7.71 -17.22
CA MET A 72 28.78 -7.29 -17.69
C MET A 72 27.78 -8.44 -17.59
N LYS A 73 28.15 -9.64 -18.04
CA LYS A 73 27.27 -10.81 -17.94
C LYS A 73 26.91 -11.12 -16.48
N ASN A 74 27.91 -11.18 -15.60
CA ASN A 74 27.70 -11.47 -14.18
C ASN A 74 26.84 -10.38 -13.50
N LEU A 75 27.04 -9.11 -13.87
CA LEU A 75 26.24 -8.00 -13.39
C LEU A 75 24.78 -8.15 -13.80
N LEU A 76 24.51 -8.42 -15.08
CA LEU A 76 23.16 -8.61 -15.60
C LEU A 76 22.47 -9.81 -14.92
N ASP A 77 23.15 -10.96 -14.82
CA ASP A 77 22.58 -12.17 -14.23
C ASP A 77 22.35 -12.03 -12.71
N SER A 78 23.16 -11.26 -11.98
CA SER A 78 23.03 -11.11 -10.52
C SER A 78 22.10 -9.98 -10.09
N ARG A 79 21.96 -8.95 -10.92
CA ARG A 79 21.19 -7.73 -10.61
C ARG A 79 19.96 -7.54 -11.51
N SER A 80 19.47 -8.63 -12.10
CA SER A 80 18.32 -8.63 -13.01
C SER A 80 17.02 -8.06 -12.42
N SER A 81 16.84 -8.11 -11.08
CA SER A 81 15.69 -7.49 -10.41
C SER A 81 15.80 -5.97 -10.28
N ASP A 82 17.03 -5.44 -10.30
CA ASP A 82 17.36 -4.06 -9.93
C ASP A 82 17.73 -3.21 -11.14
N ILE A 83 17.74 -3.82 -12.33
CA ILE A 83 18.11 -3.21 -13.61
C ILE A 83 16.87 -3.13 -14.50
N ASP A 84 16.68 -2.00 -15.18
CA ASP A 84 15.62 -1.89 -16.18
C ASP A 84 16.01 -2.67 -17.45
N PRO A 85 15.29 -3.76 -17.79
CA PRO A 85 15.62 -4.56 -18.96
C PRO A 85 15.47 -3.80 -20.27
N ILE A 86 14.58 -2.81 -20.35
CA ILE A 86 14.37 -2.04 -21.57
C ILE A 86 15.53 -1.06 -21.79
N GLU A 87 15.98 -0.38 -20.74
CA GLU A 87 17.13 0.54 -20.85
C GLU A 87 18.42 -0.22 -21.18
N VAL A 88 18.64 -1.39 -20.56
CA VAL A 88 19.80 -2.23 -20.91
C VAL A 88 19.75 -2.67 -22.38
N LEU A 89 18.61 -3.15 -22.86
CA LEU A 89 18.48 -3.57 -24.26
C LEU A 89 18.72 -2.43 -25.25
N ARG A 90 18.44 -1.18 -24.87
CA ARG A 90 18.77 0.01 -25.68
C ARG A 90 20.24 0.41 -25.62
N ALA A 91 20.91 0.12 -24.50
CA ALA A 91 22.31 0.43 -24.28
C ALA A 91 23.27 -0.57 -24.95
N LEU A 92 22.84 -1.83 -25.09
CA LEU A 92 23.62 -2.89 -25.72
C LEU A 92 23.85 -2.61 -27.23
N PRO A 93 25.00 -3.02 -27.78
CA PRO A 93 25.27 -2.89 -29.19
C PRO A 93 24.66 -4.06 -29.97
N ASP A 94 24.41 -3.86 -31.27
CA ASP A 94 23.69 -4.81 -32.13
C ASP A 94 24.44 -6.14 -32.35
N ASP A 95 25.72 -6.22 -32.02
CA ASP A 95 26.59 -7.38 -32.19
C ASP A 95 26.62 -8.33 -30.97
N VAL A 96 25.92 -7.99 -29.88
CA VAL A 96 25.82 -8.89 -28.72
C VAL A 96 25.00 -10.13 -29.06
N ASN A 97 25.59 -11.30 -28.79
CA ASN A 97 24.88 -12.56 -28.96
C ASN A 97 23.74 -12.67 -27.94
N ALA A 98 22.52 -12.91 -28.42
CA ALA A 98 21.33 -13.07 -27.58
C ALA A 98 21.49 -14.18 -26.52
N SER A 99 22.27 -15.24 -26.78
CA SER A 99 22.52 -16.30 -25.80
C SER A 99 23.27 -15.80 -24.56
N ALA A 100 24.04 -14.72 -24.67
CA ALA A 100 24.72 -14.10 -23.53
C ALA A 100 23.74 -13.41 -22.56
N LEU A 101 22.52 -13.11 -23.01
CA LEU A 101 21.49 -12.40 -22.26
C LEU A 101 20.38 -13.32 -21.74
N GLU A 102 20.42 -14.62 -22.05
CA GLU A 102 19.33 -15.56 -21.74
C GLU A 102 18.97 -15.57 -20.25
N GLY A 103 19.97 -15.71 -19.37
CA GLY A 103 19.79 -15.71 -17.92
C GLY A 103 19.18 -14.41 -17.40
N PHE A 104 19.75 -13.27 -17.82
CA PHE A 104 19.23 -11.94 -17.51
C PHE A 104 17.78 -11.75 -17.95
N LEU A 105 17.45 -12.10 -19.21
CA LEU A 105 16.11 -11.90 -19.75
C LEU A 105 15.08 -12.79 -19.07
N GLU A 106 15.41 -14.06 -18.84
CA GLU A 106 14.54 -15.00 -18.13
C GLU A 106 14.19 -14.44 -16.74
N GLN A 107 15.20 -14.06 -15.97
CA GLN A 107 15.00 -13.51 -14.63
C GLN A 107 14.26 -12.17 -14.67
N SER A 108 14.65 -11.25 -15.55
CA SER A 108 14.03 -9.92 -15.66
C SER A 108 12.54 -10.01 -15.99
N ILE A 109 12.15 -10.91 -16.89
CA ILE A 109 10.74 -11.15 -17.23
C ILE A 109 9.99 -11.71 -16.01
N GLN A 110 10.57 -12.71 -15.33
CA GLN A 110 9.96 -13.30 -14.13
C GLN A 110 9.78 -12.26 -13.01
N PHE A 111 10.81 -11.46 -12.72
CA PHE A 111 10.75 -10.39 -11.72
C PHE A 111 9.73 -9.31 -12.10
N THR A 112 9.72 -8.87 -13.35
CA THR A 112 8.78 -7.86 -13.84
C THR A 112 7.33 -8.37 -13.71
N HIS A 113 7.06 -9.60 -14.15
CA HIS A 113 5.73 -10.19 -14.04
C HIS A 113 5.30 -10.38 -12.58
N HIS A 114 6.19 -10.88 -11.73
CA HIS A 114 5.93 -11.03 -10.29
C HIS A 114 5.63 -9.68 -9.63
N ARG A 115 6.42 -8.65 -9.93
CA ARG A 115 6.26 -7.29 -9.40
C ARG A 115 4.93 -6.69 -9.83
N GLU A 116 4.60 -6.76 -11.12
CA GLU A 116 3.34 -6.26 -11.67
C GLU A 116 2.14 -6.94 -11.01
N ARG A 117 2.18 -8.26 -10.89
CA ARG A 117 1.11 -9.02 -10.23
C ARG A 117 0.97 -8.62 -8.76
N THR A 118 2.07 -8.56 -8.02
CA THR A 118 2.07 -8.20 -6.61
C THR A 118 1.60 -6.76 -6.38
N SER A 119 2.01 -5.82 -7.24
CA SER A 119 1.54 -4.43 -7.22
C SER A 119 0.02 -4.36 -7.44
N LYS A 120 -0.49 -5.05 -8.46
CA LYS A 120 -1.93 -5.14 -8.72
C LYS A 120 -2.69 -5.75 -7.56
N ILE A 121 -2.16 -6.81 -6.93
CA ILE A 121 -2.80 -7.42 -5.75
C ILE A 121 -2.87 -6.40 -4.61
N LYS A 122 -1.76 -5.72 -4.29
CA LYS A 122 -1.70 -4.69 -3.24
C LYS A 122 -2.69 -3.56 -3.50
N ASP A 123 -2.74 -3.02 -4.72
CA ASP A 123 -3.70 -1.98 -5.11
C ASP A 123 -5.14 -2.44 -4.92
N ARG A 124 -5.47 -3.65 -5.41
CA ARG A 124 -6.83 -4.20 -5.29
C ARG A 124 -7.22 -4.43 -3.84
N LEU A 125 -6.32 -4.91 -2.99
CA LEU A 125 -6.55 -5.09 -1.56
C LEU A 125 -6.78 -3.73 -0.87
N SER A 126 -5.92 -2.74 -1.11
CA SER A 126 -6.09 -1.38 -0.57
C SER A 126 -7.39 -0.73 -1.01
N ARG A 127 -7.75 -0.88 -2.29
CA ARG A 127 -9.02 -0.37 -2.84
C ARG A 127 -10.23 -1.07 -2.22
N ASN A 128 -10.16 -2.39 -2.03
CA ASN A 128 -11.23 -3.15 -1.39
C ASN A 128 -11.42 -2.71 0.08
N ALA A 129 -10.33 -2.60 0.84
CA ALA A 129 -10.38 -2.12 2.22
C ALA A 129 -10.97 -0.69 2.31
N ASN A 130 -10.53 0.22 1.44
CA ASN A 130 -11.08 1.58 1.36
C ASN A 130 -12.58 1.57 1.03
N MET A 131 -13.02 0.73 0.10
CA MET A 131 -14.43 0.59 -0.24
C MET A 131 -15.27 0.07 0.94
N GLN A 132 -14.76 -0.90 1.69
CA GLN A 132 -15.44 -1.40 2.90
C GLN A 132 -15.59 -0.30 3.96
N VAL A 133 -14.54 0.49 4.20
CA VAL A 133 -14.60 1.62 5.14
C VAL A 133 -15.59 2.68 4.67
N LYS A 134 -15.56 3.03 3.38
CA LYS A 134 -16.54 3.97 2.80
C LYS A 134 -17.98 3.46 2.91
N ALA A 135 -18.21 2.18 2.67
CA ALA A 135 -19.53 1.57 2.83
C ALA A 135 -19.99 1.66 4.29
N LYS A 136 -19.13 1.31 5.26
CA LYS A 136 -19.44 1.46 6.69
C LYS A 136 -19.74 2.91 7.07
N HIS A 137 -18.97 3.87 6.56
CA HIS A 137 -19.20 5.29 6.79
C HIS A 137 -20.53 5.77 6.20
N LEU A 138 -20.84 5.41 4.96
CA LEU A 138 -22.12 5.74 4.32
C LEU A 138 -23.29 5.14 5.10
N LYS A 139 -23.19 3.88 5.53
CA LYS A 139 -24.22 3.24 6.34
C LYS A 139 -24.43 3.95 7.69
N ALA A 140 -23.36 4.37 8.35
CA ALA A 140 -23.45 5.13 9.59
C ALA A 140 -24.04 6.55 9.40
N THR A 141 -23.73 7.21 8.28
CA THR A 141 -24.14 8.61 8.03
C THR A 141 -25.50 8.78 7.35
N THR A 142 -25.96 7.77 6.61
CA THR A 142 -27.32 7.75 6.01
C THR A 142 -28.42 7.43 7.02
N ARG A 143 -28.03 7.06 8.23
CA ARG A 143 -28.93 6.80 9.34
C ARG A 143 -29.74 8.06 9.69
N LYS A 144 -31.06 7.98 9.49
CA LYS A 144 -32.01 9.01 9.90
C LYS A 144 -33.16 8.40 10.68
N VAL A 145 -33.67 9.14 11.64
CA VAL A 145 -34.88 8.79 12.39
C VAL A 145 -35.81 9.99 12.37
N GLU A 146 -37.07 9.73 12.05
CA GLU A 146 -38.11 10.76 12.00
C GLU A 146 -38.93 10.67 13.28
N VAL A 147 -39.01 11.78 14.01
CA VAL A 147 -39.78 11.89 15.25
C VAL A 147 -41.06 12.66 14.97
N TYR A 148 -42.19 12.02 15.22
CA TYR A 148 -43.52 12.59 15.09
C TYR A 148 -44.15 12.78 16.48
N ALA A 149 -45.23 13.55 16.57
CA ALA A 149 -45.96 13.75 17.83
C ALA A 149 -46.49 12.45 18.46
N HIS A 150 -46.75 11.42 17.63
CA HIS A 150 -47.22 10.10 18.05
C HIS A 150 -46.09 9.09 18.25
N THR A 151 -44.81 9.49 18.14
CA THR A 151 -43.69 8.59 18.39
C THR A 151 -43.64 8.27 19.88
N VAL A 152 -43.78 6.98 20.23
CA VAL A 152 -43.85 6.50 21.61
C VAL A 152 -42.55 5.84 22.06
N CYS A 153 -42.17 6.06 23.31
CA CYS A 153 -41.09 5.34 23.94
C CYS A 153 -41.54 3.91 24.26
N PRO A 154 -40.80 2.87 23.84
CA PRO A 154 -41.20 1.49 24.08
C PRO A 154 -41.10 1.08 25.57
N VAL A 155 -40.40 1.86 26.42
CA VAL A 155 -40.20 1.51 27.84
C VAL A 155 -41.39 1.93 28.72
N CYS A 156 -41.92 3.13 28.50
CA CYS A 156 -43.01 3.70 29.30
C CYS A 156 -44.32 3.87 28.53
N ASP A 157 -44.31 3.52 27.24
CA ASP A 157 -45.43 3.65 26.30
C ASP A 157 -46.03 5.08 26.21
N GLN A 158 -45.25 6.09 26.63
CA GLN A 158 -45.60 7.52 26.50
C GLN A 158 -44.99 8.13 25.24
N THR A 159 -45.62 9.18 24.70
CA THR A 159 -45.11 9.96 23.57
C THR A 159 -43.79 10.67 23.90
N ILE A 160 -42.90 10.81 22.92
CA ILE A 160 -41.61 11.51 23.08
C ILE A 160 -41.82 13.02 23.18
N GLU A 161 -42.72 13.59 22.37
CA GLU A 161 -43.02 15.03 22.31
C GLU A 161 -41.74 15.89 22.31
N ASN A 162 -41.59 16.81 23.27
CA ASN A 162 -40.43 17.70 23.42
C ASN A 162 -39.40 17.21 24.45
N ALA A 163 -39.49 15.94 24.89
CA ALA A 163 -38.57 15.39 25.87
C ALA A 163 -37.21 15.02 25.23
N VAL A 164 -36.13 15.09 26.03
CA VAL A 164 -34.81 14.60 25.61
C VAL A 164 -34.89 13.09 25.37
N PHE A 165 -34.48 12.66 24.19
CA PHE A 165 -34.51 11.26 23.77
C PHE A 165 -33.13 10.74 23.39
N ALA A 166 -33.00 9.41 23.35
CA ALA A 166 -31.84 8.70 22.83
C ALA A 166 -32.31 7.75 21.73
N VAL A 167 -31.45 7.53 20.73
CA VAL A 167 -31.72 6.65 19.59
C VAL A 167 -30.75 5.49 19.64
N PHE A 168 -31.27 4.27 19.78
CA PHE A 168 -30.47 3.04 19.79
C PHE A 168 -30.20 2.52 18.40
N PRO A 169 -29.12 1.74 18.16
CA PRO A 169 -28.76 1.20 16.84
C PRO A 169 -29.94 0.63 16.04
N ASP A 170 -30.87 -0.08 16.67
CA ASP A 170 -32.11 -0.63 16.08
C ASP A 170 -33.17 0.41 15.63
N MET A 171 -32.83 1.71 15.65
CA MET A 171 -33.71 2.85 15.36
C MET A 171 -34.82 3.09 16.38
N SER A 172 -34.83 2.36 17.51
CA SER A 172 -35.78 2.64 18.58
C SER A 172 -35.45 3.98 19.26
N ILE A 173 -36.50 4.72 19.61
CA ILE A 173 -36.40 6.01 20.29
C ILE A 173 -36.89 5.83 21.72
N VAL A 174 -36.04 6.16 22.68
CA VAL A 174 -36.39 6.10 24.10
C VAL A 174 -36.23 7.47 24.74
N HIS A 175 -37.02 7.76 25.78
CA HIS A 175 -36.71 8.91 26.62
C HIS A 175 -35.36 8.72 27.31
N TYR A 176 -34.57 9.79 27.43
CA TYR A 176 -33.30 9.76 28.15
C TYR A 176 -33.46 9.37 29.63
N ARG A 177 -34.63 9.68 30.22
CA ARG A 177 -34.99 9.22 31.56
C ARG A 177 -35.22 7.72 31.62
N CYS A 178 -35.85 7.12 30.60
CA CYS A 178 -36.08 5.67 30.53
C CYS A 178 -34.78 4.89 30.31
N LEU A 179 -33.76 5.51 29.72
CA LEU A 179 -32.40 4.97 29.65
C LEU A 179 -31.70 4.93 31.02
N THR A 180 -31.88 5.98 31.84
CA THR A 180 -31.17 6.15 33.12
C THR A 180 -31.92 5.58 34.33
N SER A 181 -33.24 5.39 34.22
CA SER A 181 -34.11 4.86 35.27
C SER A 181 -34.18 3.33 35.19
N ALA A 182 -33.09 2.65 35.50
CA ALA A 182 -33.15 1.22 35.79
C ALA A 182 -33.96 1.02 37.09
N ASN A 183 -35.19 0.52 36.97
CA ASN A 183 -36.13 0.38 38.09
C ASN A 183 -35.70 -0.63 39.17
N ASN A 184 -34.59 -1.38 38.98
CA ASN A 184 -34.11 -2.38 39.94
C ASN A 184 -32.65 -2.16 40.38
N LYS A 185 -32.40 -2.30 41.69
CA LYS A 185 -31.08 -2.11 42.33
C LYS A 185 -29.99 -3.10 41.83
N ARG A 186 -30.35 -4.19 41.14
CA ARG A 186 -29.44 -5.16 40.53
C ARG A 186 -28.91 -4.72 39.15
N ASP A 187 -29.56 -3.77 38.49
CA ASP A 187 -29.25 -3.33 37.12
C ASP A 187 -28.30 -2.12 37.06
N LYS A 188 -27.90 -1.57 38.22
CA LYS A 188 -26.94 -0.45 38.30
C LYS A 188 -25.56 -0.77 37.72
N MET A 189 -25.25 -2.04 37.47
CA MET A 189 -23.97 -2.50 36.90
C MET A 189 -23.97 -2.50 35.35
N MET A 190 -25.12 -2.29 34.70
CA MET A 190 -25.27 -2.20 33.23
C MET A 190 -25.68 -0.80 32.76
N LYS A 191 -25.12 0.26 33.35
CA LYS A 191 -25.26 1.65 32.85
C LYS A 191 -24.46 1.87 31.56
N SER A 192 -24.47 0.92 30.63
CA SER A 192 -23.88 1.14 29.32
C SER A 192 -24.99 1.59 28.36
N THR A 193 -24.75 2.69 27.65
CA THR A 193 -25.59 3.16 26.52
C THR A 193 -25.77 2.13 25.42
N SER A 194 -25.08 1.00 25.53
CA SER A 194 -25.06 -0.12 24.62
C SER A 194 -26.08 -1.22 24.95
N VAL A 195 -26.90 -1.13 26.00
CA VAL A 195 -27.99 -2.10 26.25
C VAL A 195 -29.36 -1.45 26.08
N HIS A 196 -30.22 -2.03 25.24
CA HIS A 196 -31.59 -1.54 25.06
C HIS A 196 -32.46 -1.83 26.31
N PRO A 197 -33.16 -0.84 26.90
CA PRO A 197 -33.86 -0.99 28.17
C PRO A 197 -35.09 -1.91 28.14
N LYS A 198 -35.72 -2.14 26.98
CA LYS A 198 -36.89 -3.06 26.86
C LYS A 198 -36.50 -4.46 26.41
N THR A 199 -35.63 -4.55 25.41
CA THR A 199 -35.27 -5.83 24.76
C THR A 199 -34.02 -6.46 25.38
N LEU A 200 -33.30 -5.71 26.22
CA LEU A 200 -32.03 -6.11 26.85
C LEU A 200 -30.95 -6.52 25.84
N LEU A 201 -31.11 -6.11 24.57
CA LEU A 201 -30.13 -6.32 23.51
C LEU A 201 -28.88 -5.51 23.83
N ASN A 202 -27.75 -6.19 23.94
CA ASN A 202 -26.45 -5.57 24.13
C ASN A 202 -25.78 -5.36 22.76
N PHE A 203 -25.75 -4.10 22.33
CA PHE A 203 -25.18 -3.64 21.07
C PHE A 203 -23.65 -3.61 21.04
N ASP A 204 -22.95 -3.80 22.18
CA ASP A 204 -21.49 -4.04 22.18
C ASP A 204 -21.16 -5.49 21.84
N ARG A 205 -22.01 -6.44 22.26
CA ARG A 205 -21.84 -7.88 21.98
C ARG A 205 -22.44 -8.30 20.64
N PHE A 206 -23.50 -7.62 20.23
CA PHE A 206 -24.16 -7.80 18.94
C PHE A 206 -24.14 -6.45 18.21
N PRO A 207 -22.97 -6.02 17.73
CA PRO A 207 -22.91 -4.86 16.85
C PRO A 207 -23.80 -5.16 15.66
N VAL A 208 -24.81 -4.32 15.47
CA VAL A 208 -25.73 -4.50 14.36
C VAL A 208 -24.95 -4.11 13.10
N ASP A 209 -24.62 -5.11 12.28
CA ASP A 209 -24.07 -4.91 10.95
C ASP A 209 -25.20 -4.35 10.07
N PHE A 210 -25.40 -3.03 10.13
CA PHE A 210 -26.14 -2.31 9.10
C PHE A 210 -25.35 -2.32 7.80
#